data_AF-A0A3M1DLZ3-F1
#
_entry.id   AF-A0A3M1DLZ3-F1
#
_cell.length_a   1.000
_cell.length_b   1.000
_cell.length_c   1.000
_cell.angle_alpha   90.00
_cell.angle_beta   90.00
_cell.angle_gamma   90.00
#
_symmetry.space_group_name_H-M   'P 1'
#
loop_
_entity.id
_entity.type
_entity.pdbx_description
1 polymer ?
#
loop_
_entity_poly.entity_id
_entity_poly.type
_entity_poly.pdbx_seq_one_letter_code
_entity_poly.pdbx_strand_id
1 'polypeptide(L)'
;MDRAVAALQSHGVVVEKFYYGDRSFTWADIVTAATGAHFLLYMGHGVYWGGPCTQPTLVGGFYLGPNQFVHPDRIRSDLNGRMAPGAVVILSHACFSAGQSGCDPSGSPSQEEAARRVQMYAAPFVDIGLKAYFANNYFQSAENYVDRILADPATRKTAGEIFKDTFPNDPGKFRDLSYPTPGYDLWLNGETGAWHHAFVGIPSYRFTADLCELTPLPEVLTFTYSLATDVLRPPGRTVTPTALYCPLTWTAVRSGDWFTSTSTSGRTPTDGIRVQPLTTVLSRYAARRYTGTVTVTVTDPPGTVNGVQRVTVTVDVGWPRLGGLPPVLTFTYFISGSTLLPPAHAISLRNVGSDDPLAWTALRSGTWFTFAPASGTTPQTLWLTPTLLPTAPVTLTGRLTVTVVSPTGTLSPTQPILLTLRAVSQASWHAYLPCVFRHR
;
A
#
# COMPACT_ATOMS: atom_id res chain seq x y z
N MET A 1 28.10 -22.83 15.53
CA MET A 1 26.82 -22.65 14.80
C MET A 1 25.61 -23.03 15.64
N ASP A 2 25.59 -24.20 16.30
CA ASP A 2 24.40 -24.64 17.07
C ASP A 2 23.88 -23.64 18.11
N ARG A 3 24.75 -22.88 18.78
CA ARG A 3 24.29 -21.82 19.69
C ARG A 3 23.49 -20.71 18.99
N ALA A 4 23.91 -20.30 17.80
CA ALA A 4 23.15 -19.33 17.00
C ALA A 4 21.80 -19.90 16.54
N VAL A 5 21.74 -21.21 16.25
CA VAL A 5 20.47 -21.89 15.97
C VAL A 5 19.59 -21.95 17.21
N ALA A 6 20.14 -22.27 18.38
CA ALA A 6 19.40 -22.27 19.63
C ALA A 6 18.87 -20.87 19.96
N ALA A 7 19.67 -19.82 19.74
CA ALA A 7 19.24 -18.43 19.87
C ALA A 7 18.05 -18.13 18.93
N LEU A 8 18.17 -18.43 17.63
CA LEU A 8 17.06 -18.27 16.67
C LEU A 8 15.78 -18.95 17.14
N GLN A 9 15.88 -20.21 17.58
CA GLN A 9 14.75 -20.98 18.08
C GLN A 9 14.15 -20.38 19.36
N SER A 10 14.98 -19.82 20.24
CA SER A 10 14.52 -19.15 21.46
C SER A 10 13.71 -17.88 21.17
N HIS A 11 13.99 -17.22 20.04
CA HIS A 11 13.21 -16.09 19.50
C HIS A 11 12.04 -16.53 18.62
N GLY A 12 11.65 -17.82 18.65
CA GLY A 12 10.51 -18.35 17.90
C GLY A 12 10.75 -18.53 16.40
N VAL A 13 12.00 -18.44 15.94
CA VAL A 13 12.34 -18.66 14.52
C VAL A 13 12.41 -20.15 14.22
N VAL A 14 11.74 -20.57 13.14
CA VAL A 14 11.86 -21.93 12.59
C VAL A 14 13.18 -22.03 11.83
N VAL A 15 13.98 -23.05 12.14
CA VAL A 15 15.31 -23.26 11.54
C VAL A 15 15.38 -24.62 10.86
N GLU A 16 15.75 -24.65 9.59
CA GLU A 16 16.17 -25.87 8.89
C GLU A 16 17.70 -25.99 8.87
N LYS A 17 18.21 -27.15 9.29
CA LYS A 17 19.66 -27.42 9.37
C LYS A 17 20.12 -28.27 8.18
N PHE A 18 21.24 -27.85 7.59
CA PHE A 18 21.95 -28.53 6.51
C PHE A 18 23.41 -28.77 6.91
N TYR A 19 23.63 -29.74 7.80
CA TYR A 19 24.96 -30.06 8.32
C TYR A 19 25.53 -31.27 7.59
N TYR A 20 26.69 -31.07 6.97
CA TYR A 20 27.42 -32.14 6.32
C TYR A 20 27.80 -33.21 7.34
N GLY A 21 27.51 -34.47 7.03
CA GLY A 21 27.73 -35.62 7.92
C GLY A 21 26.48 -36.04 8.71
N ASP A 22 25.54 -35.12 8.98
CA ASP A 22 24.31 -35.43 9.71
C ASP A 22 23.19 -35.91 8.78
N ARG A 23 23.09 -35.34 7.58
CA ARG A 23 22.15 -35.74 6.52
C ARG A 23 22.73 -35.50 5.13
N SER A 24 22.19 -36.21 4.13
CA SER A 24 22.42 -35.86 2.74
C SER A 24 21.54 -34.66 2.34
N PHE A 25 22.13 -33.72 1.61
CA PHE A 25 21.43 -32.57 1.02
C PHE A 25 22.20 -32.04 -0.17
N THR A 26 21.56 -31.15 -0.93
CA THR A 26 22.09 -30.46 -2.09
C THR A 26 21.87 -28.95 -1.94
N TRP A 27 22.51 -28.17 -2.81
CA TRP A 27 22.23 -26.73 -2.90
C TRP A 27 20.75 -26.44 -3.19
N ALA A 28 20.07 -27.27 -3.98
CA ALA A 28 18.65 -27.08 -4.31
C ALA A 28 17.73 -27.23 -3.09
N ASP A 29 18.09 -28.09 -2.14
CA ASP A 29 17.37 -28.24 -0.87
C ASP A 29 17.49 -26.95 -0.03
N ILE A 30 18.71 -26.38 0.04
CA ILE A 30 18.96 -25.11 0.74
C ILE A 30 18.19 -23.96 0.07
N VAL A 31 18.20 -23.88 -1.26
CA VAL A 31 17.46 -22.86 -2.01
C VAL A 31 15.95 -22.95 -1.76
N THR A 32 15.42 -24.17 -1.65
CA THR A 32 14.02 -24.39 -1.28
C THR A 32 13.75 -23.86 0.12
N ALA A 33 14.55 -24.24 1.12
CA ALA A 33 14.41 -23.81 2.50
C ALA A 33 14.62 -22.29 2.70
N ALA A 34 15.44 -21.65 1.85
CA ALA A 34 15.70 -20.22 1.90
C ALA A 34 14.52 -19.36 1.38
N THR A 35 13.53 -19.98 0.73
CA THR A 35 12.36 -19.24 0.22
C THR A 35 11.51 -18.73 1.40
N GLY A 36 11.40 -17.40 1.52
CA GLY A 36 10.76 -16.73 2.65
C GLY A 36 11.62 -16.65 3.91
N ALA A 37 12.89 -17.07 3.88
CA ALA A 37 13.78 -17.00 5.02
C ALA A 37 14.34 -15.57 5.22
N HIS A 38 14.43 -15.14 6.48
CA HIS A 38 15.02 -13.87 6.89
C HIS A 38 16.49 -13.98 7.31
N PHE A 39 16.96 -15.19 7.61
CA PHE A 39 18.31 -15.45 8.08
C PHE A 39 18.95 -16.53 7.23
N LEU A 40 20.17 -16.26 6.75
CA LEU A 40 21.06 -17.27 6.20
C LEU A 40 22.33 -17.32 7.05
N LEU A 41 22.59 -18.46 7.68
CA LEU A 41 23.76 -18.67 8.53
C LEU A 41 24.69 -19.70 7.88
N TYR A 42 25.98 -19.42 7.84
CA TYR A 42 26.96 -20.37 7.32
C TYR A 42 28.23 -20.39 8.17
N MET A 43 28.69 -21.60 8.46
CA MET A 43 29.96 -21.89 9.11
C MET A 43 30.55 -23.12 8.46
N GLY A 44 31.71 -22.96 7.83
CA GLY A 44 32.34 -23.98 7.01
C GLY A 44 33.57 -23.43 6.30
N HIS A 45 34.09 -24.17 5.33
CA HIS A 45 35.27 -23.72 4.59
C HIS A 45 34.96 -22.47 3.76
N GLY A 46 35.89 -21.52 3.77
CA GLY A 46 35.85 -20.42 2.80
C GLY A 46 36.25 -20.92 1.43
N VAL A 47 35.59 -20.39 0.39
CA VAL A 47 35.79 -20.83 -1.00
C VAL A 47 36.51 -19.74 -1.79
N TYR A 48 37.44 -20.16 -2.64
CA TYR A 48 38.12 -19.30 -3.61
C TYR A 48 38.13 -19.95 -5.00
N TRP A 49 38.25 -19.11 -6.02
CA TRP A 49 38.16 -19.50 -7.43
C TRP A 49 39.26 -18.80 -8.22
N GLY A 50 40.04 -19.61 -8.95
CA GLY A 50 41.17 -19.13 -9.74
C GLY A 50 42.35 -18.62 -8.90
N GLY A 51 43.56 -18.77 -9.44
CA GLY A 51 44.79 -18.35 -8.77
C GLY A 51 45.14 -19.19 -7.53
N PRO A 52 46.25 -18.83 -6.84
CA PRO A 52 46.66 -19.47 -5.60
C PRO A 52 45.80 -18.99 -4.41
N CYS A 53 45.72 -19.81 -3.35
CA CYS A 53 44.95 -19.47 -2.14
C CYS A 53 45.41 -18.17 -1.45
N THR A 54 46.67 -17.77 -1.62
CA THR A 54 47.25 -16.51 -1.11
C THR A 54 46.79 -15.28 -1.89
N GLN A 55 46.45 -15.45 -3.17
CA GLN A 55 46.04 -14.36 -4.07
C GLN A 55 44.95 -14.84 -5.02
N PRO A 56 43.77 -15.18 -4.49
CA PRO A 56 42.69 -15.71 -5.29
C PRO A 56 42.09 -14.63 -6.20
N THR A 57 41.68 -15.02 -7.40
CA THR A 57 40.99 -14.12 -8.34
C THR A 57 39.62 -13.74 -7.80
N LEU A 58 38.88 -14.71 -7.27
CA LEU A 58 37.57 -14.54 -6.65
C LEU A 58 37.50 -15.33 -5.33
N VAL A 59 36.82 -14.78 -4.34
CA VAL A 59 36.45 -15.48 -3.10
C VAL A 59 34.95 -15.39 -2.90
N GLY A 60 34.40 -16.33 -2.15
CA GLY A 60 32.96 -16.40 -1.90
C GLY A 60 32.35 -17.71 -2.36
N GLY A 61 31.13 -17.95 -1.90
CA GLY A 61 30.43 -19.20 -2.13
C GLY A 61 30.31 -20.05 -0.87
N PHE A 62 29.83 -21.27 -1.07
CA PHE A 62 29.69 -22.26 -0.01
C PHE A 62 30.37 -23.57 -0.37
N TYR A 63 30.98 -24.20 0.63
CA TYR A 63 31.43 -25.58 0.57
C TYR A 63 30.48 -26.43 1.41
N LEU A 64 29.73 -27.32 0.76
CA LEU A 64 28.65 -28.10 1.39
C LEU A 64 29.05 -29.57 1.62
N GLY A 65 30.26 -29.95 1.21
CA GLY A 65 30.78 -31.30 1.30
C GLY A 65 31.66 -31.66 0.09
N PRO A 66 32.16 -32.90 0.01
CA PRO A 66 32.96 -33.38 -1.10
C PRO A 66 32.28 -33.11 -2.44
N ASN A 67 32.97 -32.42 -3.34
CA ASN A 67 32.50 -32.04 -4.67
C ASN A 67 31.23 -31.16 -4.70
N GLN A 68 30.83 -30.55 -3.58
CA GLN A 68 29.67 -29.66 -3.50
C GLN A 68 30.11 -28.21 -3.22
N PHE A 69 30.52 -27.52 -4.27
CA PHE A 69 30.88 -26.10 -4.22
C PHE A 69 29.78 -25.24 -4.85
N VAL A 70 29.33 -24.19 -4.16
CA VAL A 70 28.36 -23.23 -4.67
C VAL A 70 29.10 -21.94 -5.05
N HIS A 71 29.12 -21.63 -6.34
CA HIS A 71 29.71 -20.40 -6.87
C HIS A 71 28.89 -19.17 -6.45
N PRO A 72 29.51 -18.00 -6.20
CA PRO A 72 28.79 -16.74 -5.92
C PRO A 72 27.67 -16.42 -6.91
N ASP A 73 27.87 -16.68 -8.20
CA ASP A 73 26.84 -16.45 -9.22
C ASP A 73 25.62 -17.34 -9.04
N ARG A 74 25.79 -18.56 -8.54
CA ARG A 74 24.65 -19.44 -8.20
C ARG A 74 23.90 -18.94 -6.98
N ILE A 75 24.60 -18.39 -5.99
CA ILE A 75 23.94 -17.73 -4.84
C ILE A 75 23.08 -16.57 -5.36
N ARG A 76 23.67 -15.73 -6.22
CA ARG A 76 22.96 -14.59 -6.82
C ARG A 76 21.76 -15.03 -7.66
N SER A 77 21.90 -16.02 -8.54
CA SER A 77 20.80 -16.46 -9.40
C SER A 77 19.70 -17.18 -8.62
N ASP A 78 20.08 -18.09 -7.72
CA ASP A 78 19.15 -19.07 -7.17
C ASP A 78 18.39 -18.51 -5.97
N LEU A 79 18.97 -17.56 -5.22
CA LEU A 79 18.30 -16.91 -4.08
C LEU A 79 17.57 -15.60 -4.44
N ASN A 80 17.82 -15.03 -5.62
CA ASN A 80 17.19 -13.77 -6.03
C ASN A 80 15.65 -13.89 -6.06
N GLY A 81 14.98 -12.97 -5.36
CA GLY A 81 13.52 -12.96 -5.22
C GLY A 81 12.94 -14.09 -4.36
N ARG A 82 13.77 -14.94 -3.74
CA ARG A 82 13.31 -16.02 -2.84
C ARG A 82 13.41 -15.67 -1.38
N MET A 83 14.51 -15.05 -0.97
CA MET A 83 14.68 -14.64 0.44
C MET A 83 13.70 -13.52 0.80
N ALA A 84 13.28 -13.48 2.05
CA ALA A 84 12.29 -12.52 2.49
C ALA A 84 12.85 -11.08 2.54
N PRO A 85 12.02 -10.04 2.33
CA PRO A 85 12.44 -8.66 2.50
C PRO A 85 13.04 -8.42 3.89
N GLY A 86 14.16 -7.70 3.94
CA GLY A 86 14.85 -7.46 5.22
C GLY A 86 15.83 -8.56 5.64
N ALA A 87 15.99 -9.62 4.83
CA ALA A 87 16.88 -10.71 5.16
C ALA A 87 18.34 -10.27 5.41
N VAL A 88 19.03 -11.04 6.25
CA VAL A 88 20.43 -10.85 6.63
C VAL A 88 21.20 -12.16 6.51
N VAL A 89 22.52 -12.05 6.33
CA VAL A 89 23.43 -13.19 6.29
C VAL A 89 24.51 -13.07 7.37
N ILE A 90 24.78 -14.18 8.07
CA ILE A 90 25.79 -14.27 9.12
C ILE A 90 26.75 -15.39 8.78
N LEU A 91 27.99 -15.02 8.45
CA LEU A 91 29.08 -15.95 8.18
C LEU A 91 29.98 -16.05 9.41
N SER A 92 30.35 -17.27 9.77
CA SER A 92 31.22 -17.51 10.92
C SER A 92 32.32 -18.50 10.59
N HIS A 93 33.57 -18.14 10.92
CA HIS A 93 34.75 -18.99 10.72
C HIS A 93 34.95 -19.48 9.28
N ALA A 94 34.46 -18.72 8.30
CA ALA A 94 34.71 -18.99 6.89
C ALA A 94 35.96 -18.20 6.44
N CYS A 95 36.90 -18.88 5.79
CA CYS A 95 38.06 -18.19 5.23
C CYS A 95 37.61 -17.11 4.21
N PHE A 96 38.36 -16.02 4.12
CA PHE A 96 38.10 -14.85 3.27
C PHE A 96 36.87 -14.02 3.62
N SER A 97 35.85 -14.56 4.31
CA SER A 97 34.58 -13.88 4.54
C SER A 97 34.72 -12.61 5.38
N ALA A 98 35.65 -12.59 6.33
CA ALA A 98 36.01 -11.42 7.14
C ALA A 98 37.32 -10.74 6.69
N GLY A 99 37.87 -11.14 5.54
CA GLY A 99 39.10 -10.60 4.95
C GLY A 99 40.30 -11.54 5.00
N GLN A 100 40.47 -12.29 6.10
CA GLN A 100 41.61 -13.21 6.27
C GLN A 100 41.27 -14.67 5.94
N SER A 101 42.30 -15.42 5.54
CA SER A 101 42.29 -16.85 5.27
C SER A 101 43.45 -17.55 5.97
N GLY A 102 43.31 -18.87 6.19
CA GLY A 102 44.39 -19.70 6.73
C GLY A 102 45.59 -19.86 5.79
N CYS A 103 45.45 -19.44 4.53
CA CYS A 103 46.54 -19.47 3.56
C CYS A 103 47.43 -18.22 3.61
N ASP A 104 47.02 -17.17 4.32
CA ASP A 104 47.73 -15.89 4.29
C ASP A 104 49.09 -16.01 5.01
N PRO A 105 50.19 -15.51 4.40
CA PRO A 105 51.47 -15.38 5.09
C PRO A 105 51.37 -14.55 6.37
N SER A 106 52.27 -14.80 7.32
CA SER A 106 52.37 -14.00 8.55
C SER A 106 52.48 -12.50 8.22
N GLY A 107 51.66 -11.68 8.88
CA GLY A 107 51.61 -10.23 8.62
C GLY A 107 50.80 -9.83 7.38
N SER A 108 49.98 -10.72 6.83
CA SER A 108 49.08 -10.45 5.70
C SER A 108 47.68 -11.04 5.97
N PRO A 109 46.60 -10.53 5.35
CA PRO A 109 46.57 -9.56 4.24
C PRO A 109 46.57 -8.09 4.71
N SER A 110 46.84 -7.18 3.76
CA SER A 110 46.67 -5.74 3.97
C SER A 110 45.18 -5.38 4.13
N GLN A 111 44.88 -4.15 4.56
CA GLN A 111 43.51 -3.65 4.64
C GLN A 111 42.81 -3.67 3.28
N GLU A 112 43.51 -3.28 2.22
CA GLU A 112 42.96 -3.21 0.86
C GLU A 112 42.57 -4.60 0.36
N GLU A 113 43.42 -5.61 0.57
CA GLU A 113 43.11 -6.98 0.16
C GLU A 113 42.01 -7.59 1.03
N ALA A 114 41.99 -7.31 2.34
CA ALA A 114 40.89 -7.72 3.22
C ALA A 114 39.56 -7.12 2.77
N ALA A 115 39.53 -5.82 2.48
CA ALA A 115 38.35 -5.13 1.99
C ALA A 115 37.89 -5.70 0.64
N ARG A 116 38.82 -5.93 -0.30
CA ARG A 116 38.53 -6.56 -1.61
C ARG A 116 37.86 -7.92 -1.43
N ARG A 117 38.39 -8.76 -0.53
CA ARG A 117 37.84 -10.10 -0.24
C ARG A 117 36.46 -10.03 0.39
N VAL A 118 36.26 -9.18 1.39
CA VAL A 118 34.95 -8.95 2.04
C VAL A 118 33.93 -8.46 1.01
N GLN A 119 34.32 -7.51 0.16
CA GLN A 119 33.46 -6.99 -0.90
C GLN A 119 33.01 -8.10 -1.86
N MET A 120 33.94 -8.93 -2.35
CA MET A 120 33.60 -10.05 -3.24
C MET A 120 32.70 -11.09 -2.56
N TYR A 121 32.96 -11.42 -1.29
CA TYR A 121 32.19 -12.43 -0.57
C TYR A 121 30.75 -11.94 -0.27
N ALA A 122 30.60 -10.66 0.07
CA ALA A 122 29.31 -10.05 0.37
C ALA A 122 28.46 -9.75 -0.87
N ALA A 123 29.11 -9.49 -2.02
CA ALA A 123 28.46 -9.08 -3.27
C ALA A 123 27.19 -9.88 -3.65
N PRO A 124 27.20 -11.23 -3.74
CA PRO A 124 26.00 -11.96 -4.14
C PRO A 124 24.79 -11.77 -3.21
N PHE A 125 25.01 -11.44 -1.93
CA PHE A 125 23.94 -11.18 -0.97
C PHE A 125 23.41 -9.75 -1.08
N VAL A 126 24.32 -8.78 -1.27
CA VAL A 126 23.95 -7.38 -1.49
C VAL A 126 23.17 -7.22 -2.79
N ASP A 127 23.59 -7.91 -3.85
CA ASP A 127 22.98 -7.83 -5.18
C ASP A 127 21.53 -8.35 -5.20
N ILE A 128 21.19 -9.28 -4.31
CA ILE A 128 19.81 -9.79 -4.15
C ILE A 128 19.03 -9.07 -3.05
N GLY A 129 19.60 -8.02 -2.44
CA GLY A 129 18.91 -7.09 -1.57
C GLY A 129 18.91 -7.40 -0.07
N LEU A 130 19.75 -8.33 0.41
CA LEU A 130 19.95 -8.56 1.85
C LEU A 130 20.50 -7.30 2.52
N LYS A 131 19.97 -6.95 3.69
CA LYS A 131 20.22 -5.67 4.34
C LYS A 131 21.53 -5.60 5.12
N ALA A 132 22.02 -6.76 5.54
CA ALA A 132 23.27 -6.87 6.27
C ALA A 132 23.95 -8.22 6.01
N TYR A 133 25.26 -8.15 5.85
CA TYR A 133 26.22 -9.23 5.86
C TYR A 133 27.13 -9.02 7.07
N PHE A 134 27.16 -10.00 7.97
CA PHE A 134 28.09 -10.04 9.09
C PHE A 134 29.05 -11.21 8.87
N ALA A 135 30.35 -10.97 8.96
CA ALA A 135 31.36 -12.02 8.95
C ALA A 135 32.25 -11.91 10.18
N ASN A 136 32.27 -12.96 11.00
CA ASN A 136 33.02 -12.95 12.25
C ASN A 136 33.60 -14.32 12.61
N ASN A 137 34.91 -14.35 12.82
CA ASN A 137 35.69 -15.58 13.07
C ASN A 137 35.98 -15.83 14.56
N TYR A 138 35.33 -15.10 15.47
CA TYR A 138 35.42 -15.36 16.90
C TYR A 138 34.25 -16.23 17.35
N PHE A 139 34.51 -17.10 18.34
CA PHE A 139 33.48 -17.91 18.95
C PHE A 139 32.35 -17.04 19.52
N GLN A 140 31.12 -17.57 19.50
CA GLN A 140 29.90 -16.93 20.01
C GLN A 140 29.42 -15.69 19.22
N SER A 141 30.18 -15.18 18.25
CA SER A 141 29.78 -14.00 17.45
C SER A 141 28.45 -14.19 16.69
N ALA A 142 28.22 -15.35 16.08
CA ALA A 142 26.99 -15.63 15.35
C ALA A 142 25.73 -15.63 16.26
N GLU A 143 25.85 -16.19 17.46
CA GLU A 143 24.79 -16.16 18.49
C GLU A 143 24.53 -14.72 18.94
N ASN A 144 25.62 -13.99 19.22
CA ASN A 144 25.59 -12.58 19.60
C ASN A 144 24.88 -11.69 18.56
N TYR A 145 25.10 -11.93 17.26
CA TYR A 145 24.37 -11.22 16.21
C TYR A 145 22.89 -11.57 16.22
N VAL A 146 22.53 -12.86 16.28
CA VAL A 146 21.14 -13.31 16.31
C VAL A 146 20.38 -12.63 17.46
N ASP A 147 20.91 -12.71 18.68
CA ASP A 147 20.24 -12.14 19.86
C ASP A 147 20.09 -10.63 19.78
N ARG A 148 21.06 -9.93 19.19
CA ARG A 148 20.98 -8.47 19.02
C ARG A 148 20.04 -8.06 17.89
N ILE A 149 19.99 -8.83 16.80
CA ILE A 149 19.09 -8.60 15.66
C ILE A 149 17.64 -8.87 16.06
N LEU A 150 17.40 -9.86 16.93
CA LEU A 150 16.06 -10.24 17.40
C LEU A 150 15.73 -9.70 18.80
N ALA A 151 16.57 -8.83 19.37
CA ALA A 151 16.30 -8.15 20.65
C ALA A 151 14.96 -7.40 20.63
N ASP A 152 14.43 -7.05 21.80
CA ASP A 152 13.16 -6.31 21.95
C ASP A 152 13.04 -5.17 20.91
N PRO A 153 12.03 -5.19 20.02
CA PRO A 153 11.90 -4.20 18.96
C PRO A 153 11.87 -2.74 19.43
N ALA A 154 11.46 -2.47 20.68
CA ALA A 154 11.45 -1.12 21.25
C ALA A 154 12.86 -0.56 21.52
N THR A 155 13.86 -1.42 21.70
CA THR A 155 15.24 -1.03 22.04
C THR A 155 16.28 -1.60 21.09
N ARG A 156 15.86 -2.46 20.15
CA ARG A 156 16.70 -3.14 19.16
C ARG A 156 17.58 -2.17 18.40
N LYS A 157 18.87 -2.47 18.37
CA LYS A 157 19.93 -1.67 17.72
C LYS A 157 19.91 -1.78 16.19
N THR A 158 20.52 -0.82 15.50
CA THR A 158 20.70 -0.91 14.04
C THR A 158 21.79 -1.93 13.71
N ALA A 159 21.83 -2.43 12.48
CA ALA A 159 22.85 -3.37 12.01
C ALA A 159 24.27 -2.84 12.25
N GLY A 160 24.49 -1.54 12.05
CA GLY A 160 25.78 -0.92 12.33
C GLY A 160 26.12 -0.81 13.82
N GLU A 161 25.15 -0.49 14.68
CA GLU A 161 25.33 -0.53 16.13
C GLU A 161 25.62 -1.96 16.62
N ILE A 162 24.91 -2.95 16.06
CA ILE A 162 25.11 -4.37 16.35
C ILE A 162 26.52 -4.84 15.98
N PHE A 163 27.05 -4.42 14.81
CA PHE A 163 28.44 -4.68 14.44
C PHE A 163 29.39 -4.12 15.50
N LYS A 164 29.23 -2.85 15.87
CA LYS A 164 30.09 -2.18 16.86
C LYS A 164 29.95 -2.76 18.28
N ASP A 165 28.84 -3.40 18.61
CA ASP A 165 28.65 -4.02 19.93
C ASP A 165 29.00 -5.51 19.98
N THR A 166 29.37 -6.08 18.85
CA THR A 166 29.74 -7.50 18.76
C THR A 166 31.25 -7.64 18.79
N PHE A 167 31.75 -8.52 19.65
CA PHE A 167 33.17 -8.76 19.78
C PHE A 167 33.77 -9.33 18.47
N PRO A 168 34.95 -8.87 18.03
CA PRO A 168 35.78 -7.83 18.63
C PRO A 168 35.35 -6.44 18.17
N ASN A 169 35.22 -5.52 19.11
CA ASN A 169 35.12 -4.11 18.75
C ASN A 169 36.23 -3.34 19.44
N ASP A 170 37.26 -3.01 18.66
CA ASP A 170 38.30 -2.06 19.04
C ASP A 170 38.13 -0.79 18.18
N PRO A 171 37.74 0.35 18.77
CA PRO A 171 37.59 1.62 18.05
C PRO A 171 38.87 2.08 17.32
N GLY A 172 40.06 1.72 17.83
CA GLY A 172 41.34 2.03 17.16
C GLY A 172 41.61 1.18 15.92
N LYS A 173 40.95 0.01 15.82
CA LYS A 173 41.07 -0.94 14.72
C LYS A 173 39.85 -0.93 13.78
N PHE A 174 38.87 -0.08 14.05
CA PHE A 174 37.72 0.14 13.18
C PHE A 174 38.16 0.86 11.90
N ARG A 175 37.66 0.39 10.75
CA ARG A 175 37.87 0.98 9.43
C ARG A 175 36.52 1.13 8.75
N ASP A 176 36.17 2.37 8.46
CA ASP A 176 34.99 2.74 7.69
C ASP A 176 35.39 2.92 6.22
N LEU A 177 34.99 2.00 5.37
CA LEU A 177 35.39 1.94 3.96
C LEU A 177 34.16 2.05 3.07
N SER A 178 34.35 2.57 1.86
CA SER A 178 33.26 2.69 0.90
C SER A 178 32.87 1.34 0.31
N TYR A 179 31.56 1.15 0.10
CA TYR A 179 31.03 0.06 -0.69
C TYR A 179 30.39 0.62 -1.98
N PRO A 180 30.46 -0.06 -3.14
CA PRO A 180 29.98 0.50 -4.40
C PRO A 180 28.46 0.73 -4.46
N THR A 181 27.67 -0.06 -3.74
CA THR A 181 26.20 0.01 -3.76
C THR A 181 25.71 1.15 -2.86
N PRO A 182 24.89 2.11 -3.37
CA PRO A 182 24.40 3.22 -2.56
C PRO A 182 23.67 2.78 -1.30
N GLY A 183 24.00 3.42 -0.17
CA GLY A 183 23.41 3.14 1.14
C GLY A 183 23.99 1.93 1.88
N TYR A 184 24.91 1.19 1.25
CA TYR A 184 25.70 0.15 1.90
C TYR A 184 27.08 0.69 2.25
N ASP A 185 27.58 0.31 3.43
CA ASP A 185 28.95 0.57 3.85
C ASP A 185 29.71 -0.75 3.98
N LEU A 186 31.05 -0.68 3.91
CA LEU A 186 31.94 -1.79 4.22
C LEU A 186 32.78 -1.44 5.43
N TRP A 187 32.64 -2.20 6.51
CA TRP A 187 33.42 -1.97 7.72
C TRP A 187 34.29 -3.17 8.05
N LEU A 188 35.50 -2.89 8.52
CA LEU A 188 36.42 -3.87 9.09
C LEU A 188 36.73 -3.48 10.53
N ASN A 189 36.91 -4.47 11.41
CA ASN A 189 37.52 -4.27 12.71
C ASN A 189 38.69 -5.25 12.85
N GLY A 190 39.92 -4.71 12.79
CA GLY A 190 41.13 -5.49 12.78
C GLY A 190 42.35 -4.69 12.31
N GLU A 191 43.43 -5.40 12.04
CA GLU A 191 44.67 -4.81 11.54
C GLU A 191 45.33 -5.75 10.54
N THR A 192 46.35 -5.25 9.83
CA THR A 192 47.10 -6.05 8.85
C THR A 192 47.57 -7.37 9.46
N GLY A 193 47.19 -8.49 8.84
CA GLY A 193 47.47 -9.82 9.37
C GLY A 193 46.41 -10.42 10.31
N ALA A 194 45.38 -9.64 10.71
CA ALA A 194 44.36 -10.02 11.67
C ALA A 194 42.99 -9.39 11.32
N TRP A 195 42.34 -9.90 10.28
CA TRP A 195 41.02 -9.45 9.81
C TRP A 195 39.96 -10.54 10.02
N HIS A 196 39.17 -10.37 11.08
CA HIS A 196 38.27 -11.40 11.58
C HIS A 196 36.86 -10.90 11.90
N HIS A 197 36.59 -9.62 11.63
CA HIS A 197 35.29 -9.01 11.88
C HIS A 197 35.00 -7.99 10.78
N ALA A 198 33.99 -8.28 9.97
CA ALA A 198 33.61 -7.45 8.83
C ALA A 198 32.09 -7.32 8.73
N PHE A 199 31.67 -6.18 8.18
CA PHE A 199 30.28 -5.87 7.89
C PHE A 199 30.17 -5.29 6.49
N VAL A 200 29.13 -5.71 5.76
CA VAL A 200 28.66 -5.03 4.56
C VAL A 200 27.16 -4.90 4.67
N GLY A 201 26.60 -3.70 4.61
CA GLY A 201 25.17 -3.55 4.85
C GLY A 201 24.74 -2.10 4.98
N ILE A 202 23.45 -1.90 5.19
CA ILE A 202 22.87 -0.59 5.47
C ILE A 202 23.02 -0.34 6.98
N PRO A 203 23.91 0.58 7.44
CA PRO A 203 24.22 0.71 8.87
C PRO A 203 23.02 1.10 9.73
N SER A 204 22.09 1.86 9.17
CA SER A 204 20.88 2.35 9.85
C SER A 204 19.74 1.33 9.86
N TYR A 205 19.88 0.19 9.17
CA TYR A 205 18.84 -0.83 9.11
C TYR A 205 18.57 -1.42 10.50
N ARG A 206 17.30 -1.47 10.91
CA ARG A 206 16.83 -2.27 12.06
C ARG A 206 16.01 -3.42 11.50
N PHE A 207 16.19 -4.62 12.05
CA PHE A 207 15.35 -5.76 11.65
C PHE A 207 13.90 -5.50 12.06
N THR A 208 12.97 -5.71 11.14
CA THR A 208 11.54 -5.38 11.34
C THR A 208 10.60 -6.51 10.90
N ALA A 209 11.13 -7.63 10.41
CA ALA A 209 10.29 -8.66 9.79
C ALA A 209 9.56 -9.56 10.82
N ASP A 210 9.89 -9.40 12.09
CA ASP A 210 9.19 -9.96 13.25
C ASP A 210 8.17 -8.97 13.84
N LEU A 211 8.06 -7.76 13.29
CA LEU A 211 7.04 -6.81 13.70
C LEU A 211 5.71 -7.16 13.06
N CYS A 212 4.66 -7.05 13.86
CA CYS A 212 3.31 -7.12 13.36
C CYS A 212 2.98 -5.86 12.55
N GLU A 213 1.96 -5.94 11.71
CA GLU A 213 1.52 -4.82 10.89
C GLU A 213 0.01 -4.59 11.04
N LEU A 214 -0.39 -3.35 11.27
CA LEU A 214 -1.79 -2.94 11.12
C LEU A 214 -2.06 -2.72 9.62
N THR A 215 -2.94 -3.55 9.04
CA THR A 215 -3.33 -3.40 7.63
C THR A 215 -4.00 -2.05 7.38
N PRO A 216 -3.97 -1.51 6.14
CA PRO A 216 -4.61 -0.24 5.82
C PRO A 216 -6.10 -0.19 6.19
N LEU A 217 -6.48 0.82 6.97
CA LEU A 217 -7.87 1.19 7.27
C LEU A 217 -8.45 2.03 6.12
N PRO A 218 -9.79 2.15 6.02
CA PRO A 218 -10.41 3.07 5.07
C PRO A 218 -9.92 4.51 5.31
N GLU A 219 -9.47 5.18 4.26
CA GLU A 219 -8.97 6.56 4.36
C GLU A 219 -10.09 7.55 4.74
N VAL A 220 -11.30 7.34 4.18
CA VAL A 220 -12.44 8.24 4.36
C VAL A 220 -13.74 7.45 4.60
N LEU A 221 -14.51 7.89 5.60
CA LEU A 221 -15.91 7.54 5.80
C LEU A 221 -16.77 8.75 5.45
N THR A 222 -17.76 8.55 4.57
CA THR A 222 -18.65 9.61 4.12
C THR A 222 -20.08 9.35 4.57
N PHE A 223 -20.73 10.43 5.02
CA PHE A 223 -22.11 10.49 5.45
C PHE A 223 -22.81 11.69 4.80
N THR A 224 -24.13 11.59 4.65
CA THR A 224 -24.99 12.71 4.30
C THR A 224 -26.08 12.85 5.36
N TYR A 225 -26.42 14.08 5.70
CA TYR A 225 -27.47 14.39 6.65
C TYR A 225 -28.42 15.44 6.06
N SER A 226 -29.70 15.10 6.05
CA SER A 226 -30.75 15.90 5.44
C SER A 226 -31.49 16.73 6.49
N LEU A 227 -31.38 18.05 6.38
CA LEU A 227 -32.04 19.00 7.29
C LEU A 227 -33.57 19.01 7.15
N ALA A 228 -34.11 18.51 6.04
CA ALA A 228 -35.55 18.44 5.81
C ALA A 228 -36.21 17.22 6.45
N THR A 229 -35.50 16.09 6.50
CA THR A 229 -36.05 14.79 6.94
C THR A 229 -35.48 14.33 8.27
N ASP A 230 -34.43 14.98 8.78
CA ASP A 230 -33.63 14.54 9.93
C ASP A 230 -33.02 13.13 9.75
N VAL A 231 -32.79 12.73 8.50
CA VAL A 231 -32.25 11.40 8.15
C VAL A 231 -30.75 11.48 7.87
N LEU A 232 -30.01 10.56 8.48
CA LEU A 232 -28.59 10.32 8.26
C LEU A 232 -28.38 9.08 7.38
N ARG A 233 -27.53 9.20 6.35
CA ARG A 233 -27.19 8.10 5.44
C ARG A 233 -25.68 7.97 5.25
N PRO A 234 -25.10 6.76 5.44
CA PRO A 234 -25.68 5.64 6.19
C PRO A 234 -25.85 6.00 7.68
N PRO A 235 -26.64 5.25 8.47
CA PRO A 235 -26.82 5.53 9.90
C PRO A 235 -25.55 5.32 10.75
N GLY A 236 -24.54 4.64 10.20
CA GLY A 236 -23.25 4.41 10.83
C GLY A 236 -22.34 3.59 9.91
N ARG A 237 -21.04 3.63 10.17
CA ARG A 237 -20.03 2.80 9.50
C ARG A 237 -19.19 2.09 10.55
N THR A 238 -18.72 0.89 10.25
CA THR A 238 -17.81 0.15 11.12
C THR A 238 -16.45 0.04 10.45
N VAL A 239 -15.40 0.40 11.18
CA VAL A 239 -14.01 0.14 10.82
C VAL A 239 -13.53 -1.02 11.66
N THR A 240 -13.02 -2.08 11.03
CA THR A 240 -12.48 -3.24 11.74
C THR A 240 -10.97 -3.28 11.49
N PRO A 241 -10.15 -2.88 12.48
CA PRO A 241 -8.71 -3.07 12.40
C PRO A 241 -8.35 -4.55 12.21
N THR A 242 -7.46 -4.82 11.25
CA THR A 242 -6.93 -6.16 10.97
C THR A 242 -5.42 -6.15 10.98
N ALA A 243 -4.80 -7.30 11.17
CA ALA A 243 -3.37 -7.39 11.37
C ALA A 243 -2.73 -8.46 10.50
N LEU A 244 -1.48 -8.23 10.10
CA LEU A 244 -0.61 -9.25 9.54
C LEU A 244 0.34 -9.77 10.62
N TYR A 245 0.68 -11.05 10.49
CA TYR A 245 1.67 -11.79 11.29
C TYR A 245 1.27 -12.07 12.76
N CYS A 246 0.59 -11.15 13.45
CA CYS A 246 0.14 -11.38 14.83
C CYS A 246 -1.13 -10.57 15.20
N PRO A 247 -1.84 -10.92 16.29
CA PRO A 247 -2.95 -10.11 16.80
C PRO A 247 -2.46 -8.80 17.42
N LEU A 248 -3.21 -7.72 17.26
CA LEU A 248 -2.87 -6.38 17.78
C LEU A 248 -3.90 -5.93 18.81
N THR A 249 -3.44 -5.25 19.84
CA THR A 249 -4.28 -4.44 20.74
C THR A 249 -4.17 -2.98 20.32
N TRP A 250 -5.30 -2.29 20.23
CA TRP A 250 -5.36 -0.92 19.73
C TRP A 250 -6.25 -0.03 20.59
N THR A 251 -6.03 1.28 20.47
CA THR A 251 -6.87 2.36 20.99
C THR A 251 -7.35 3.24 19.85
N ALA A 252 -8.48 3.92 20.04
CA ALA A 252 -9.06 4.82 19.06
C ALA A 252 -9.48 6.14 19.71
N VAL A 253 -9.04 7.25 19.13
CA VAL A 253 -9.37 8.61 19.58
C VAL A 253 -10.09 9.34 18.47
N ARG A 254 -11.26 9.90 18.77
CA ARG A 254 -12.03 10.74 17.85
C ARG A 254 -11.67 12.21 17.99
N SER A 255 -11.76 12.94 16.89
CA SER A 255 -11.76 14.41 16.85
C SER A 255 -12.96 14.88 16.02
N GLY A 256 -13.85 15.64 16.66
CA GLY A 256 -15.15 16.06 16.14
C GLY A 256 -16.26 15.79 17.16
N ASP A 257 -17.09 16.78 17.40
CA ASP A 257 -18.19 16.80 18.39
C ASP A 257 -19.52 16.26 17.84
N TRP A 258 -19.64 16.11 16.53
CA TRP A 258 -20.87 15.71 15.82
C TRP A 258 -21.04 14.20 15.57
N PHE A 259 -20.13 13.36 16.07
CA PHE A 259 -20.24 11.89 15.96
C PHE A 259 -19.69 11.16 17.18
N THR A 260 -20.09 9.90 17.32
CA THR A 260 -19.60 8.97 18.35
C THR A 260 -18.81 7.82 17.73
N SER A 261 -17.97 7.19 18.56
CA SER A 261 -17.24 5.95 18.26
C SER A 261 -17.51 4.96 19.40
N THR A 262 -18.05 3.77 19.10
CA THR A 262 -18.47 2.80 20.14
C THR A 262 -17.32 2.28 20.99
N SER A 263 -16.16 2.06 20.37
CA SER A 263 -15.00 1.39 20.97
C SER A 263 -13.81 2.32 20.93
N THR A 264 -13.25 2.67 22.10
CA THR A 264 -12.00 3.44 22.22
C THR A 264 -10.78 2.54 22.37
N SER A 265 -10.98 1.22 22.47
CA SER A 265 -9.93 0.20 22.42
C SER A 265 -10.50 -1.14 21.97
N GLY A 266 -9.63 -2.07 21.59
CA GLY A 266 -10.00 -3.42 21.19
C GLY A 266 -8.83 -4.24 20.68
N ARG A 267 -9.14 -5.42 20.15
CA ARG A 267 -8.19 -6.39 19.59
C ARG A 267 -8.56 -6.78 18.15
N THR A 268 -7.56 -6.96 17.30
CA THR A 268 -7.77 -7.48 15.94
C THR A 268 -8.02 -8.99 15.93
N PRO A 269 -8.76 -9.52 14.95
CA PRO A 269 -9.61 -8.83 13.97
C PRO A 269 -11.08 -8.69 14.44
N THR A 270 -11.37 -9.00 15.71
CA THR A 270 -12.74 -9.17 16.19
C THR A 270 -13.42 -7.86 16.54
N ASP A 271 -12.69 -6.92 17.14
CA ASP A 271 -13.27 -5.69 17.64
C ASP A 271 -13.33 -4.63 16.54
N GLY A 272 -14.47 -3.95 16.45
CA GLY A 272 -14.71 -2.88 15.49
C GLY A 272 -14.97 -1.54 16.15
N ILE A 273 -14.68 -0.47 15.41
CA ILE A 273 -15.00 0.92 15.75
C ILE A 273 -16.22 1.31 14.94
N ARG A 274 -17.40 1.38 15.57
CA ARG A 274 -18.59 1.90 14.91
C ARG A 274 -18.63 3.42 15.05
N VAL A 275 -18.52 4.11 13.92
CA VAL A 275 -18.61 5.56 13.78
C VAL A 275 -20.06 5.92 13.44
N GLN A 276 -20.68 6.74 14.29
CA GLN A 276 -22.08 7.14 14.16
C GLN A 276 -22.26 8.64 14.41
N PRO A 277 -22.51 9.43 13.33
CA PRO A 277 -22.93 10.82 13.45
C PRO A 277 -24.20 11.01 14.28
N LEU A 278 -24.28 12.14 14.99
CA LEU A 278 -25.35 12.48 15.92
C LEU A 278 -26.34 13.44 15.27
N THR A 279 -27.52 12.95 14.89
CA THR A 279 -28.58 13.77 14.27
C THR A 279 -29.02 14.95 15.14
N THR A 280 -29.05 14.76 16.47
CA THR A 280 -29.38 15.81 17.46
C THR A 280 -28.42 17.00 17.44
N VAL A 281 -27.16 16.77 17.03
CA VAL A 281 -26.14 17.82 16.86
C VAL A 281 -26.22 18.39 15.45
N LEU A 282 -26.29 17.51 14.43
CA LEU A 282 -26.28 17.89 13.02
C LEU A 282 -27.50 18.74 12.61
N SER A 283 -28.66 18.56 13.25
CA SER A 283 -29.87 19.38 13.02
C SER A 283 -29.65 20.88 13.26
N ARG A 284 -28.61 21.25 14.01
CA ARG A 284 -28.26 22.64 14.36
C ARG A 284 -27.14 23.20 13.49
N TYR A 285 -26.56 22.38 12.61
CA TYR A 285 -25.43 22.76 11.79
C TYR A 285 -25.90 23.48 10.51
N ALA A 286 -25.05 24.38 10.01
CA ALA A 286 -25.30 25.03 8.73
C ALA A 286 -25.11 24.04 7.57
N ALA A 287 -25.80 24.25 6.45
CA ALA A 287 -25.66 23.41 5.27
C ALA A 287 -24.26 23.57 4.64
N ARG A 288 -23.38 22.59 4.88
CA ARG A 288 -22.03 22.46 4.32
C ARG A 288 -21.42 21.10 4.68
N ARG A 289 -20.21 20.84 4.17
CA ARG A 289 -19.38 19.71 4.60
C ARG A 289 -18.71 19.97 5.94
N TYR A 290 -18.73 18.97 6.81
CA TYR A 290 -17.96 18.93 8.06
C TYR A 290 -16.99 17.75 8.03
N THR A 291 -15.81 17.94 8.64
CA THR A 291 -14.75 16.93 8.70
C THR A 291 -14.35 16.70 10.15
N GLY A 292 -14.17 15.43 10.50
CA GLY A 292 -13.63 14.94 11.76
C GLY A 292 -12.68 13.79 11.48
N THR A 293 -12.09 13.21 12.51
CA THR A 293 -11.14 12.10 12.36
C THR A 293 -11.30 11.06 13.45
N VAL A 294 -10.97 9.82 13.13
CA VAL A 294 -10.72 8.75 14.10
C VAL A 294 -9.26 8.31 13.90
N THR A 295 -8.45 8.46 14.94
CA THR A 295 -7.05 7.99 14.94
C THR A 295 -7.00 6.68 15.69
N VAL A 296 -6.55 5.62 15.01
CA VAL A 296 -6.32 4.29 15.59
C VAL A 296 -4.83 4.14 15.87
N THR A 297 -4.49 3.77 17.11
CA THR A 297 -3.12 3.57 17.58
C THR A 297 -3.00 2.18 18.18
N VAL A 298 -2.16 1.33 17.59
CA VAL A 298 -1.75 0.04 18.15
C VAL A 298 -0.90 0.31 19.39
N THR A 299 -1.29 -0.30 20.49
CA THR A 299 -0.60 -0.20 21.78
C THR A 299 0.22 -1.44 22.11
N ASP A 300 -0.11 -2.58 21.51
CA ASP A 300 0.61 -3.85 21.70
C ASP A 300 0.48 -4.75 20.46
N PRO A 301 1.59 -5.31 19.94
CA PRO A 301 2.97 -5.08 20.38
C PRO A 301 3.51 -3.69 19.98
N PRO A 302 4.44 -3.12 20.77
CA PRO A 302 5.09 -1.86 20.42
C PRO A 302 5.91 -2.01 19.13
N GLY A 303 6.10 -0.92 18.40
CA GLY A 303 6.84 -0.94 17.13
C GLY A 303 6.06 -1.53 15.95
N THR A 304 4.78 -1.88 16.11
CA THR A 304 3.92 -2.36 15.01
C THR A 304 4.01 -1.46 13.78
N VAL A 305 4.27 -2.07 12.62
CA VAL A 305 4.32 -1.39 11.33
C VAL A 305 2.93 -0.82 11.01
N ASN A 306 2.90 0.42 10.51
CA ASN A 306 1.66 1.17 10.29
C ASN A 306 0.76 1.24 11.54
N GLY A 307 1.35 1.14 12.74
CA GLY A 307 0.63 1.07 14.01
C GLY A 307 -0.18 2.31 14.38
N VAL A 308 -0.05 3.41 13.63
CA VAL A 308 -0.93 4.59 13.76
C VAL A 308 -1.54 4.92 12.42
N GLN A 309 -2.87 4.89 12.33
CA GLN A 309 -3.60 5.25 11.12
C GLN A 309 -4.76 6.20 11.44
N ARG A 310 -5.08 7.07 10.48
CA ARG A 310 -6.14 8.06 10.61
C ARG A 310 -7.21 7.82 9.56
N VAL A 311 -8.44 7.69 10.05
CA VAL A 311 -9.66 7.62 9.23
C VAL A 311 -10.31 8.99 9.24
N THR A 312 -10.46 9.60 8.07
CA THR A 312 -11.20 10.85 7.93
C THR A 312 -12.70 10.56 7.95
N VAL A 313 -13.47 11.32 8.73
CA VAL A 313 -14.93 11.21 8.79
C VAL A 313 -15.52 12.49 8.22
N THR A 314 -16.32 12.37 7.18
CA THR A 314 -16.99 13.52 6.53
C THR A 314 -18.50 13.38 6.62
N VAL A 315 -19.19 14.48 6.87
CA VAL A 315 -20.64 14.57 6.75
C VAL A 315 -21.02 15.78 5.92
N ASP A 316 -21.81 15.56 4.87
CA ASP A 316 -22.45 16.61 4.09
C ASP A 316 -23.81 16.92 4.70
N VAL A 317 -23.91 18.06 5.38
CA VAL A 317 -25.17 18.59 5.93
C VAL A 317 -25.82 19.43 4.86
N GLY A 318 -27.05 19.10 4.47
CA GLY A 318 -27.71 19.77 3.36
C GLY A 318 -29.22 19.68 3.39
N TRP A 319 -29.84 20.48 2.54
CA TRP A 319 -31.27 20.36 2.24
C TRP A 319 -31.43 19.55 0.96
N PRO A 320 -32.43 18.65 0.87
CA PRO A 320 -32.79 18.03 -0.39
C PRO A 320 -33.04 19.11 -1.45
N ARG A 321 -32.54 18.88 -2.66
CA ARG A 321 -32.66 19.84 -3.75
C ARG A 321 -32.78 19.08 -5.06
N LEU A 322 -33.88 19.29 -5.79
CA LEU A 322 -33.97 18.84 -7.16
C LEU A 322 -32.89 19.57 -7.98
N GLY A 323 -32.11 18.87 -8.79
CA GLY A 323 -31.04 19.52 -9.54
C GLY A 323 -30.62 18.78 -10.79
N GLY A 324 -29.79 19.46 -11.59
CA GLY A 324 -29.30 18.94 -12.87
C GLY A 324 -30.30 19.05 -14.02
N LEU A 325 -31.38 19.84 -13.86
CA LEU A 325 -32.36 20.03 -14.93
C LEU A 325 -31.89 21.11 -15.92
N PRO A 326 -31.97 20.86 -17.24
CA PRO A 326 -31.64 21.86 -18.24
C PRO A 326 -32.68 22.99 -18.23
N PRO A 327 -32.28 24.27 -18.33
CA PRO A 327 -33.23 25.39 -18.32
C PRO A 327 -34.07 25.44 -19.61
N VAL A 328 -33.51 24.99 -20.73
CA VAL A 328 -34.15 24.96 -22.04
C VAL A 328 -33.78 23.66 -22.76
N LEU A 329 -34.78 23.04 -23.40
CA LEU A 329 -34.61 21.92 -24.32
C LEU A 329 -35.19 22.30 -25.68
N THR A 330 -34.43 22.01 -26.74
CA THR A 330 -34.80 22.36 -28.11
C THR A 330 -34.96 21.11 -28.96
N PHE A 331 -36.01 21.10 -29.77
CA PHE A 331 -36.26 20.19 -30.87
C PHE A 331 -36.19 20.96 -32.18
N THR A 332 -35.61 20.35 -33.20
CA THR A 332 -35.63 20.89 -34.57
C THR A 332 -36.35 19.91 -35.48
N TYR A 333 -37.37 20.38 -36.19
CA TYR A 333 -38.08 19.61 -37.20
C TYR A 333 -37.78 20.16 -38.59
N PHE A 334 -37.19 19.33 -39.45
CA PHE A 334 -36.89 19.67 -40.83
C PHE A 334 -38.04 19.20 -41.73
N ILE A 335 -38.85 20.15 -42.20
CA ILE A 335 -40.11 19.87 -42.90
C ILE A 335 -39.86 19.09 -44.20
N SER A 336 -38.86 19.50 -44.99
CA SER A 336 -38.55 18.87 -46.28
C SER A 336 -38.02 17.44 -46.15
N GLY A 337 -37.42 17.08 -45.01
CA GLY A 337 -36.91 15.74 -44.74
C GLY A 337 -37.80 14.88 -43.82
N SER A 338 -38.87 15.45 -43.25
CA SER A 338 -39.68 14.83 -42.18
C SER A 338 -38.84 14.31 -41.00
N THR A 339 -37.75 15.02 -40.67
CA THR A 339 -36.77 14.59 -39.66
C THR A 339 -36.89 15.45 -38.40
N LEU A 340 -37.06 14.81 -37.24
CA LEU A 340 -37.07 15.45 -35.92
C LEU A 340 -35.79 15.14 -35.15
N LEU A 341 -35.08 16.18 -34.68
CA LEU A 341 -33.83 16.04 -33.93
C LEU A 341 -33.82 16.85 -32.62
N PRO A 342 -33.53 16.22 -31.47
CA PRO A 342 -33.58 14.77 -31.26
C PRO A 342 -35.04 14.26 -31.34
N PRO A 343 -35.29 12.96 -31.54
CA PRO A 343 -36.66 12.41 -31.53
C PRO A 343 -37.31 12.47 -30.14
N ALA A 344 -36.50 12.45 -29.08
CA ALA A 344 -36.91 12.64 -27.69
C ALA A 344 -35.77 13.22 -26.86
N HIS A 345 -36.11 13.89 -25.75
CA HIS A 345 -35.14 14.26 -24.70
C HIS A 345 -35.31 13.36 -23.49
N ALA A 346 -34.20 12.91 -22.91
CA ALA A 346 -34.15 12.19 -21.64
C ALA A 346 -33.64 13.12 -20.54
N ILE A 347 -34.40 13.29 -19.47
CA ILE A 347 -34.06 14.13 -18.32
C ILE A 347 -33.82 13.24 -17.11
N SER A 348 -32.63 13.29 -16.51
CA SER A 348 -32.33 12.60 -15.26
C SER A 348 -32.71 13.47 -14.07
N LEU A 349 -33.80 13.10 -13.39
CA LEU A 349 -34.25 13.74 -12.15
C LEU A 349 -33.44 13.18 -10.98
N ARG A 350 -32.74 14.05 -10.24
CA ARG A 350 -31.88 13.67 -9.11
C ARG A 350 -32.03 14.64 -7.95
N ASN A 351 -31.87 14.11 -6.74
CA ASN A 351 -31.53 14.93 -5.59
C ASN A 351 -30.03 15.24 -5.61
N VAL A 352 -29.66 16.51 -5.58
CA VAL A 352 -28.26 16.96 -5.58
C VAL A 352 -27.84 17.58 -4.25
N GLY A 353 -28.75 17.64 -3.28
CA GLY A 353 -28.53 18.25 -1.96
C GLY A 353 -28.43 17.23 -0.82
N SER A 354 -28.94 16.02 -1.03
CA SER A 354 -28.82 14.90 -0.09
C SER A 354 -29.03 13.55 -0.81
N ASP A 355 -28.85 12.44 -0.09
CA ASP A 355 -29.12 11.08 -0.59
C ASP A 355 -30.60 10.68 -0.45
N ASP A 356 -31.47 11.58 0.01
CA ASP A 356 -32.88 11.26 0.16
C ASP A 356 -33.59 11.16 -1.20
N PRO A 357 -34.50 10.18 -1.39
CA PRO A 357 -35.35 10.15 -2.56
C PRO A 357 -36.34 11.33 -2.53
N LEU A 358 -36.51 12.00 -3.67
CA LEU A 358 -37.53 13.02 -3.88
C LEU A 358 -38.71 12.39 -4.61
N ALA A 359 -39.89 12.41 -4.00
CA ALA A 359 -41.13 12.12 -4.73
C ALA A 359 -41.51 13.38 -5.52
N TRP A 360 -41.86 13.21 -6.80
CA TRP A 360 -42.09 14.33 -7.71
C TRP A 360 -43.31 14.09 -8.61
N THR A 361 -43.87 15.19 -9.10
CA THR A 361 -44.89 15.24 -10.15
C THR A 361 -44.43 16.20 -11.24
N ALA A 362 -44.93 16.03 -12.46
CA ALA A 362 -44.63 16.92 -13.56
C ALA A 362 -45.89 17.28 -14.33
N LEU A 363 -45.97 18.52 -14.79
CA LEU A 363 -47.08 19.07 -15.55
C LEU A 363 -46.56 19.79 -16.78
N ARG A 364 -47.28 19.69 -17.90
CA ARG A 364 -46.97 20.40 -19.15
C ARG A 364 -47.90 21.58 -19.37
N SER A 365 -47.37 22.64 -19.97
CA SER A 365 -48.14 23.65 -20.70
C SER A 365 -47.68 23.63 -22.17
N GLY A 366 -48.56 23.15 -23.05
CA GLY A 366 -48.29 22.94 -24.47
C GLY A 366 -48.97 21.66 -24.97
N THR A 367 -49.49 21.70 -26.19
CA THR A 367 -50.24 20.58 -26.81
C THR A 367 -49.40 19.79 -27.82
N TRP A 368 -48.19 20.23 -28.13
CA TRP A 368 -47.34 19.68 -29.19
C TRP A 368 -46.35 18.60 -28.71
N PHE A 369 -46.29 18.27 -27.42
CA PHE A 369 -45.40 17.25 -26.87
C PHE A 369 -46.05 16.46 -25.73
N THR A 370 -45.61 15.22 -25.53
CA THR A 370 -45.94 14.36 -24.38
C THR A 370 -44.71 14.09 -23.54
N PHE A 371 -44.93 13.58 -22.32
CA PHE A 371 -43.87 13.16 -21.42
C PHE A 371 -44.31 11.97 -20.58
N ALA A 372 -43.35 11.16 -20.14
CA ALA A 372 -43.60 10.08 -19.20
C ALA A 372 -42.34 9.77 -18.36
N PRO A 373 -42.49 9.41 -17.07
CA PRO A 373 -43.75 9.36 -16.33
C PRO A 373 -44.20 10.74 -15.83
N ALA A 374 -45.48 10.86 -15.40
CA ALA A 374 -46.04 12.11 -14.86
C ALA A 374 -45.74 12.33 -13.37
N SER A 375 -45.33 11.28 -12.67
CA SER A 375 -44.87 11.30 -11.29
C SER A 375 -43.88 10.17 -11.05
N GLY A 376 -43.15 10.24 -9.94
CA GLY A 376 -42.16 9.23 -9.63
C GLY A 376 -41.29 9.57 -8.42
N THR A 377 -40.15 8.90 -8.31
CA THR A 377 -39.19 9.07 -7.20
C THR A 377 -37.76 9.11 -7.73
N THR A 378 -36.95 10.09 -7.32
CA THR A 378 -35.55 10.19 -7.77
C THR A 378 -34.66 9.08 -7.16
N PRO A 379 -33.60 8.62 -7.86
CA PRO A 379 -33.21 9.01 -9.21
C PRO A 379 -34.09 8.33 -10.28
N GLN A 380 -34.56 9.10 -11.25
CA GLN A 380 -35.40 8.56 -12.33
C GLN A 380 -35.25 9.36 -13.62
N THR A 381 -35.44 8.69 -14.76
CA THR A 381 -35.44 9.34 -16.07
C THR A 381 -36.86 9.66 -16.51
N LEU A 382 -37.09 10.91 -16.94
CA LEU A 382 -38.31 11.38 -17.59
C LEU A 382 -38.02 11.61 -19.09
N TRP A 383 -38.89 11.11 -19.95
CA TRP A 383 -38.78 11.25 -21.40
C TRP A 383 -39.75 12.32 -21.92
N LEU A 384 -39.30 13.12 -22.88
CA LEU A 384 -40.07 14.14 -23.58
C LEU A 384 -40.08 13.88 -25.08
N THR A 385 -41.26 13.82 -25.70
CA THR A 385 -41.42 13.49 -27.11
C THR A 385 -42.44 14.42 -27.78
N PRO A 386 -42.08 15.13 -28.86
CA PRO A 386 -43.02 15.89 -29.67
C PRO A 386 -44.09 14.98 -30.29
N THR A 387 -45.35 15.40 -30.23
CA THR A 387 -46.50 14.69 -30.81
C THR A 387 -47.11 15.41 -32.01
N LEU A 388 -46.72 16.67 -32.24
CA LEU A 388 -47.16 17.47 -33.37
C LEU A 388 -45.94 17.90 -34.19
N LEU A 389 -45.97 17.60 -35.49
CA LEU A 389 -44.94 18.00 -36.46
C LEU A 389 -45.55 19.01 -37.44
N PRO A 390 -45.18 20.31 -37.35
CA PRO A 390 -45.77 21.37 -38.19
C PRO A 390 -45.45 21.21 -39.68
N THR A 391 -46.39 21.55 -40.55
CA THR A 391 -46.21 21.51 -42.03
C THR A 391 -45.67 22.81 -42.62
N ALA A 392 -45.60 23.89 -41.83
CA ALA A 392 -45.03 25.18 -42.19
C ALA A 392 -44.00 25.63 -41.15
N PRO A 393 -43.00 26.47 -41.52
CA PRO A 393 -42.02 26.97 -40.57
C PRO A 393 -42.69 27.71 -39.41
N VAL A 394 -42.41 27.25 -38.18
CA VAL A 394 -42.99 27.82 -36.96
C VAL A 394 -42.10 27.48 -35.77
N THR A 395 -42.13 28.33 -34.74
CA THR A 395 -41.53 28.02 -33.44
C THR A 395 -42.66 27.82 -32.44
N LEU A 396 -42.78 26.61 -31.91
CA LEU A 396 -43.70 26.29 -30.82
C LEU A 396 -42.92 26.33 -29.50
N THR A 397 -43.47 27.00 -28.51
CA THR A 397 -42.94 26.99 -27.15
C THR A 397 -43.80 26.15 -26.24
N GLY A 398 -43.20 25.61 -25.20
CA GLY A 398 -43.86 24.82 -24.17
C GLY A 398 -43.07 24.88 -22.87
N ARG A 399 -43.64 24.35 -21.82
CA ARG A 399 -42.97 24.26 -20.52
C ARG A 399 -43.34 22.95 -19.84
N LEU A 400 -42.34 22.25 -19.34
CA LEU A 400 -42.52 21.17 -18.38
C LEU A 400 -42.15 21.73 -17.00
N THR A 401 -43.05 21.62 -16.03
CA THR A 401 -42.77 22.01 -14.64
C THR A 401 -42.70 20.75 -13.80
N VAL A 402 -41.56 20.49 -13.19
CA VAL A 402 -41.36 19.39 -12.24
C VAL A 402 -41.47 19.94 -10.83
N THR A 403 -42.30 19.33 -9.99
CA THR A 403 -42.54 19.73 -8.60
C THR A 403 -42.28 18.55 -7.68
N VAL A 404 -41.36 18.73 -6.74
CA VAL A 404 -41.13 17.83 -5.61
C VAL A 404 -42.30 17.97 -4.64
N VAL A 405 -42.92 16.83 -4.33
CA VAL A 405 -44.06 16.74 -3.41
C VAL A 405 -43.67 16.18 -2.04
N SER A 406 -42.54 15.47 -1.95
CA SER A 406 -41.97 14.98 -0.70
C SER A 406 -40.46 14.77 -0.84
N PRO A 407 -39.64 15.08 0.19
CA PRO A 407 -40.03 15.64 1.49
C PRO A 407 -40.34 17.14 1.43
N THR A 408 -41.15 17.63 2.37
CA THR A 408 -41.35 19.06 2.62
C THR A 408 -40.04 19.72 3.03
N GLY A 409 -39.82 21.00 2.69
CA GLY A 409 -38.56 21.69 2.97
C GLY A 409 -37.45 21.44 1.93
N THR A 410 -37.75 20.75 0.84
CA THR A 410 -36.88 20.67 -0.34
C THR A 410 -36.63 22.07 -0.91
N LEU A 411 -35.36 22.42 -1.15
CA LEU A 411 -35.01 23.69 -1.79
C LEU A 411 -35.34 23.66 -3.28
N SER A 412 -35.88 24.78 -3.78
CA SER A 412 -36.31 24.93 -5.17
C SER A 412 -37.17 23.73 -5.63
N PRO A 413 -38.27 23.44 -4.92
CA PRO A 413 -39.04 22.21 -5.12
C PRO A 413 -39.74 22.19 -6.48
N THR A 414 -39.97 23.36 -7.09
CA THR A 414 -40.56 23.50 -8.41
C THR A 414 -39.54 24.07 -9.39
N GLN A 415 -39.26 23.33 -10.47
CA GLN A 415 -38.32 23.74 -11.50
C GLN A 415 -38.95 23.63 -12.90
N PRO A 416 -38.92 24.72 -13.69
CA PRO A 416 -39.36 24.68 -15.06
C PRO A 416 -38.24 24.28 -16.03
N ILE A 417 -38.63 23.55 -17.06
CA ILE A 417 -37.84 23.28 -18.25
C ILE A 417 -38.61 23.88 -19.42
N LEU A 418 -38.01 24.89 -20.06
CA LEU A 418 -38.60 25.50 -21.25
C LEU A 418 -38.35 24.59 -22.45
N LEU A 419 -39.35 24.47 -23.31
CA LEU A 419 -39.32 23.61 -24.49
C LEU A 419 -39.54 24.46 -25.72
N THR A 420 -38.71 24.24 -26.74
CA THR A 420 -38.84 24.91 -28.03
C THR A 420 -38.82 23.86 -29.13
N LEU A 421 -39.84 23.80 -29.97
CA LEU A 421 -39.81 23.10 -31.25
C LEU A 421 -39.67 24.12 -32.37
N ARG A 422 -38.57 24.05 -33.11
CA ARG A 422 -38.34 24.89 -34.28
C ARG A 422 -38.53 24.07 -35.55
N ALA A 423 -39.62 24.32 -36.26
CA ALA A 423 -39.87 23.75 -37.59
C ALA A 423 -39.26 24.66 -38.66
N VAL A 424 -38.44 24.10 -39.55
CA VAL A 424 -37.75 24.82 -40.63
C VAL A 424 -37.98 24.16 -41.98
N SER A 425 -38.03 24.95 -43.04
CA SER A 425 -38.21 24.45 -44.42
C SER A 425 -36.97 23.75 -44.98
N GLN A 426 -35.79 24.07 -44.44
CA GLN A 426 -34.51 23.53 -44.88
C GLN A 426 -34.45 22.01 -44.71
N ALA A 427 -33.66 21.34 -45.55
CA ALA A 427 -33.36 19.92 -45.38
C ALA A 427 -32.36 19.74 -44.23
N SER A 428 -32.51 18.66 -43.46
CA SER A 428 -31.45 18.23 -42.55
C SER A 428 -30.24 17.84 -43.38
N TRP A 429 -29.09 18.48 -43.17
CA TRP A 429 -27.82 18.06 -43.74
C TRP A 429 -26.99 17.40 -42.64
N HIS A 430 -26.31 16.31 -43.00
CA HIS A 430 -25.38 15.64 -42.12
C HIS A 430 -23.96 16.09 -42.46
N ALA A 431 -23.20 16.53 -41.45
CA ALA A 431 -21.75 16.59 -41.56
C ALA A 431 -21.18 15.29 -40.99
N TYR A 432 -20.50 14.51 -41.84
CA TYR A 432 -19.73 13.36 -41.41
C TYR A 432 -18.28 13.80 -41.19
N LEU A 433 -17.87 13.95 -39.93
CA LEU A 433 -16.46 14.11 -39.55
C LEU A 433 -15.96 12.80 -38.90
N PRO A 434 -15.52 11.81 -39.69
CA PRO A 434 -14.89 10.63 -39.11
C PRO A 434 -13.52 11.02 -38.51
N CYS A 435 -13.34 10.77 -37.22
CA CYS A 435 -12.05 10.87 -36.55
C CYS A 435 -11.42 9.47 -36.53
N VAL A 436 -10.37 9.27 -37.34
CA VAL A 436 -9.73 7.97 -37.53
C VAL A 436 -8.38 7.96 -36.82
N PHE A 437 -8.21 7.05 -35.87
CA PHE A 437 -6.92 6.78 -35.23
C PHE A 437 -6.38 5.43 -35.73
N ARG A 438 -5.10 5.42 -36.12
CA ARG A 438 -4.35 4.17 -36.30
C ARG A 438 -3.69 3.83 -34.97
N HIS A 439 -4.06 2.71 -34.37
CA HIS A 439 -3.31 2.17 -33.23
C HIS A 439 -1.87 1.87 -33.67
N ARG A 440 -0.90 2.32 -32.86
CA ARG A 440 0.48 1.82 -32.91
C ARG A 440 0.63 0.65 -31.96
#